data_AF-A0A6G0VND2-F1
#
_entry.id   AF-A0A6G0VND2-F1
#
_cell.length_a   1.000
_cell.length_b   1.000
_cell.length_c   1.000
_cell.angle_alpha   90.00
_cell.angle_beta   90.00
_cell.angle_gamma   90.00
#
_symmetry.space_group_name_H-M   'P 1'
#
loop_
_entity.id
_entity.type
_entity.pdbx_description
1 polymer ?
#
loop_
_entity_poly.entity_id
_entity_poly.type
_entity_poly.pdbx_seq_one_letter_code
_entity_poly.pdbx_strand_id
1 'polypeptide(L)'
;PRGPKPKIPHDDVFKALEDVRDELFDSNGNLMPYTSNIWSTISNGLDGKITTHSLYISVYQDRHSWLSRLKNSEHFPNIQQSSIIIKNKSDDESLKSSMSNSSINIKKNIKRFSIDISYRKFIKMKPTTVLYGKKNKKKAYTTLKPGFWTNIINDEFLKNYKMPCTYIYKRCRIYNSSNSEHYLTFQGQCKDCGVYLHGWSDHKPQEGFPLKLFIETRDTRGSWEEHYSKRPLNGYKRSIVGKALSKDTAGNWRRQAVSSIDFGDHLPPNIYNNSVLWKCKQQFIDSSLGITENCPIKSLIELKYGKYAGSIHTISAAKLFILYWTPSQLVIYKHVQKSYCRLSIDATGGLIKKINRTKQGILSGHIFLYEAVLNTNSYQVPVTQMVSEQHDTLTIFYWLAQWLKDGVPIPQETTCDYSKALLGAISRAFCNGITLYDYVEKCFNILYYKISNSLPCYIRIDIAHLVKLVCRWKCLTGTTNYRLKEFYVRCVMLLIRANCLEEFEN
;
A
#
# COMPACT_ATOMS: atom_id res chain seq x y z
N PRO A 1 29.64 -31.85 27.14
CA PRO A 1 29.21 -30.56 27.73
C PRO A 1 27.71 -30.59 28.09
N ARG A 2 27.41 -30.74 29.39
CA ARG A 2 26.02 -30.65 29.88
C ARG A 2 25.47 -29.27 29.55
N GLY A 3 24.36 -29.21 28.81
CA GLY A 3 23.68 -27.97 28.47
C GLY A 3 23.26 -27.17 29.71
N PRO A 4 22.83 -25.92 29.56
CA PRO A 4 22.37 -25.11 30.67
C PRO A 4 21.26 -25.86 31.43
N LYS A 5 21.45 -26.05 32.74
CA LYS A 5 20.45 -26.69 33.61
C LYS A 5 19.13 -25.91 33.52
N PRO A 6 17.99 -26.60 33.40
CA PRO A 6 16.69 -25.93 33.31
C PRO A 6 16.45 -25.12 34.59
N LYS A 7 15.78 -23.97 34.45
CA LYS A 7 15.50 -23.07 35.58
C LYS A 7 14.50 -23.64 36.58
N ILE A 8 13.74 -24.65 36.16
CA ILE A 8 12.84 -25.46 36.98
C ILE A 8 13.08 -26.92 36.54
N PRO A 9 13.19 -27.87 37.48
CA PRO A 9 13.18 -29.30 37.17
C PRO A 9 11.98 -29.71 36.31
N HIS A 10 12.18 -30.61 35.36
CA HIS A 10 11.11 -31.02 34.44
C HIS A 10 9.93 -31.70 35.16
N ASP A 11 10.18 -32.35 36.29
CA ASP A 11 9.14 -33.02 37.08
C ASP A 11 8.25 -32.04 37.85
N ASP A 12 8.80 -30.90 38.30
CA ASP A 12 8.01 -29.85 38.96
C ASP A 12 7.07 -29.16 37.96
N VAL A 13 7.52 -29.00 36.71
CA VAL A 13 6.66 -28.51 35.62
C VAL A 13 5.57 -29.52 35.29
N PHE A 14 5.87 -30.81 35.33
CA PHE A 14 4.88 -31.86 35.08
C PHE A 14 3.82 -31.90 36.19
N LYS A 15 4.20 -31.81 37.48
CA LYS A 15 3.24 -31.73 38.59
C LYS A 15 2.28 -30.56 38.43
N ALA A 16 2.78 -29.38 38.10
CA ALA A 16 1.93 -28.21 37.86
C ALA A 16 0.99 -28.35 36.65
N LEU A 17 1.30 -29.23 35.69
CA LEU A 17 0.39 -29.58 34.59
C LEU A 17 -0.62 -30.66 35.00
N GLU A 18 -0.21 -31.59 35.86
CA GLU A 18 -1.04 -32.66 36.41
C GLU A 18 -2.13 -32.10 37.34
N ASP A 19 -1.81 -31.09 38.15
CA ASP A 19 -2.73 -30.43 39.09
C ASP A 19 -3.95 -29.76 38.41
N VAL A 20 -3.83 -29.41 37.12
CA VAL A 20 -4.89 -28.76 36.33
C VAL A 20 -5.26 -29.56 35.09
N ARG A 21 -4.99 -30.87 35.12
CA ARG A 21 -5.13 -31.77 33.97
C ARG A 21 -6.52 -31.72 33.32
N ASP A 22 -7.58 -31.74 34.12
CA ASP A 22 -8.95 -31.82 33.60
C ASP A 22 -9.38 -30.54 32.86
N GLU A 23 -8.76 -29.40 33.20
CA GLU A 23 -9.00 -28.12 32.52
C GLU A 23 -8.07 -27.90 31.32
N LEU A 24 -7.02 -28.73 31.16
CA LEU A 24 -6.09 -28.64 30.03
C LEU A 24 -6.65 -29.24 28.74
N PHE A 25 -7.69 -30.08 28.84
CA PHE A 25 -8.33 -30.73 27.70
C PHE A 25 -9.77 -30.27 27.55
N ASP A 26 -10.22 -30.11 26.30
CA ASP A 26 -11.62 -29.86 26.00
C ASP A 26 -12.46 -31.15 26.16
N SER A 27 -13.78 -31.03 26.04
CA SER A 27 -14.72 -32.14 26.14
C SER A 27 -14.49 -33.26 25.11
N ASN A 28 -13.65 -33.01 24.09
CA ASN A 28 -13.29 -33.96 23.04
C ASN A 28 -11.88 -34.55 23.25
N GLY A 29 -11.22 -34.29 24.38
CA GLY A 29 -9.88 -34.77 24.71
C GLY A 29 -8.74 -34.06 23.98
N ASN A 30 -9.01 -32.90 23.36
CA ASN A 30 -7.99 -32.08 22.71
C ASN A 30 -7.39 -31.06 23.67
N LEU A 31 -6.10 -30.81 23.53
CA LEU A 31 -5.40 -29.82 24.35
C LEU A 31 -5.96 -28.41 24.09
N MET A 32 -6.28 -27.67 25.14
CA MET A 32 -6.83 -26.32 25.05
C MET A 32 -5.88 -25.39 24.28
N PRO A 33 -6.38 -24.54 23.36
CA PRO A 33 -5.57 -23.65 22.56
C PRO A 33 -4.74 -22.69 23.42
N TYR A 34 -3.63 -22.24 22.86
CA TYR A 34 -2.72 -21.27 23.49
C TYR A 34 -3.42 -20.02 24.06
N THR A 35 -4.53 -19.59 23.46
CA THR A 35 -5.31 -18.43 23.90
C THR A 35 -6.10 -18.66 25.19
N SER A 36 -6.16 -19.89 25.71
CA SER A 36 -6.80 -20.18 26.98
C SER A 36 -6.01 -19.58 28.14
N ASN A 37 -6.73 -18.97 29.10
CA ASN A 37 -6.14 -18.34 30.28
C ASN A 37 -5.41 -19.36 31.18
N ILE A 38 -5.70 -20.66 31.06
CA ILE A 38 -5.07 -21.72 31.85
C ILE A 38 -3.54 -21.73 31.71
N TRP A 39 -3.03 -21.47 30.51
CA TRP A 39 -1.59 -21.41 30.25
C TRP A 39 -0.91 -20.26 30.98
N SER A 40 -1.64 -19.16 31.19
CA SER A 40 -1.17 -18.02 31.98
C SER A 40 -1.18 -18.32 33.48
N THR A 41 -2.20 -19.04 33.97
CA THR A 41 -2.30 -19.48 35.36
C THR A 41 -1.15 -20.42 35.74
N ILE A 42 -0.87 -21.44 34.93
CA ILE A 42 0.23 -22.39 35.17
C ILE A 42 1.59 -21.69 35.09
N SER A 43 1.78 -20.82 34.09
CA SER A 43 3.02 -20.05 33.94
C SER A 43 3.27 -19.13 35.15
N ASN A 44 2.22 -18.54 35.72
CA ASN A 44 2.30 -17.72 36.92
C ASN A 44 2.58 -18.56 38.19
N GLY A 45 1.98 -19.75 38.32
CA GLY A 45 2.27 -20.70 39.39
C GLY A 45 3.73 -21.20 39.38
N LEU A 46 4.39 -21.13 38.23
CA LEU A 46 5.82 -21.44 38.05
C LEU A 46 6.73 -20.19 38.12
N ASP A 47 6.30 -19.14 38.84
CA ASP A 47 6.99 -17.84 39.00
C ASP A 47 7.34 -17.13 37.67
N GLY A 48 6.64 -17.45 36.56
CA GLY A 48 6.97 -16.92 35.23
C GLY A 48 8.34 -17.36 34.69
N LYS A 49 8.97 -18.38 35.30
CA LYS A 49 10.28 -18.92 34.88
C LYS A 49 10.21 -19.62 33.52
N ILE A 50 9.01 -20.08 33.12
CA ILE A 50 8.66 -20.56 31.78
C ILE A 50 7.53 -19.67 31.25
N THR A 51 7.65 -19.16 30.02
CA THR A 51 6.62 -18.32 29.40
C THR A 51 5.42 -19.17 28.97
N THR A 52 4.20 -18.62 29.05
CA THR A 52 2.96 -19.24 28.54
C THR A 52 3.15 -19.90 27.17
N HIS A 53 3.76 -19.18 26.23
CA HIS A 53 4.01 -19.67 24.88
C HIS A 53 5.01 -20.84 24.83
N SER A 54 6.05 -20.81 25.67
CA SER A 54 7.02 -21.90 25.71
C SER A 54 6.43 -23.13 26.42
N LEU A 55 5.59 -22.93 27.43
CA LEU A 55 4.89 -23.99 28.15
C LEU A 55 3.92 -24.71 27.20
N TYR A 56 3.02 -23.97 26.54
CA TYR A 56 2.09 -24.51 25.55
C TYR A 56 2.81 -25.31 24.46
N ILE A 57 3.86 -24.73 23.84
CA ILE A 57 4.62 -25.43 22.79
C ILE A 57 5.29 -26.69 23.34
N SER A 58 5.80 -26.67 24.57
CA SER A 58 6.49 -27.82 25.13
C SER A 58 5.53 -28.97 25.41
N VAL A 59 4.31 -28.69 25.86
CA VAL A 59 3.25 -29.70 26.02
C VAL A 59 2.74 -30.15 24.64
N TYR A 60 2.39 -29.23 23.74
CA TYR A 60 1.88 -29.55 22.41
C TYR A 60 2.86 -30.41 21.57
N GLN A 61 4.16 -30.15 21.67
CA GLN A 61 5.22 -30.93 21.00
C GLN A 61 5.66 -32.17 21.78
N ASP A 62 4.95 -32.53 22.85
CA ASP A 62 5.24 -33.66 23.73
C ASP A 62 6.70 -33.71 24.22
N ARG A 63 7.27 -32.54 24.53
CA ARG A 63 8.63 -32.47 25.05
C ARG A 63 8.68 -33.13 26.42
N HIS A 64 9.70 -33.94 26.66
CA HIS A 64 9.84 -34.73 27.89
C HIS A 64 8.65 -35.66 28.15
N SER A 65 7.94 -36.06 27.08
CA SER A 65 6.77 -36.94 27.13
C SER A 65 5.63 -36.41 28.00
N TRP A 66 5.52 -35.09 28.18
CA TRP A 66 4.50 -34.48 29.05
C TRP A 66 3.08 -34.72 28.55
N LEU A 67 2.81 -34.56 27.25
CA LEU A 67 1.47 -34.77 26.69
C LEU A 67 1.10 -36.26 26.69
N SER A 68 2.05 -37.13 26.35
CA SER A 68 1.87 -38.58 26.40
C SER A 68 1.60 -39.05 27.83
N ARG A 69 2.33 -38.52 28.83
CA ARG A 69 2.10 -38.83 30.25
C ARG A 69 0.78 -38.28 30.78
N LEU A 70 0.36 -37.09 30.34
CA LEU A 70 -0.95 -36.52 30.70
C LEU A 70 -2.12 -37.28 30.04
N LYS A 71 -1.91 -37.98 28.92
CA LYS A 71 -2.94 -38.78 28.24
C LYS A 71 -2.98 -40.25 28.68
N ASN A 72 -1.88 -40.80 29.21
CA ASN A 72 -1.76 -42.23 29.56
C ASN A 72 -2.42 -42.68 30.87
N SER A 73 -3.10 -41.79 31.62
CA SER A 73 -3.94 -42.22 32.75
C SER A 73 -5.41 -42.38 32.31
N GLU A 74 -5.78 -43.65 32.12
CA GLU A 74 -7.10 -44.33 32.09
C GLU A 74 -8.34 -43.70 31.42
N HIS A 75 -8.33 -42.51 30.80
CA HIS A 75 -9.57 -41.88 30.32
C HIS A 75 -9.67 -41.49 28.83
N PHE A 76 -8.66 -41.72 27.98
CA PHE A 76 -8.77 -41.37 26.55
C PHE A 76 -8.13 -42.40 25.60
N PRO A 77 -8.90 -43.10 24.75
CA PRO A 77 -8.35 -44.00 23.74
C PRO A 77 -7.70 -43.23 22.58
N ASN A 78 -6.59 -43.79 22.07
CA ASN A 78 -5.72 -43.26 21.02
C ASN A 78 -6.47 -42.79 19.75
N ILE A 79 -6.29 -41.52 19.36
CA ILE A 79 -6.62 -41.02 18.03
C ILE A 79 -5.37 -40.39 17.40
N GLN A 80 -4.98 -40.91 16.23
CA GLN A 80 -3.88 -40.44 15.40
C GLN A 80 -4.09 -38.97 14.98
N GLN A 81 -3.11 -38.11 15.27
CA GLN A 81 -3.11 -36.72 14.83
C GLN A 81 -2.87 -36.64 13.32
N SER A 82 -3.90 -36.23 12.58
CA SER A 82 -3.75 -35.67 11.23
C SER A 82 -3.19 -34.25 11.33
N SER A 83 -2.14 -33.97 10.56
CA SER A 83 -1.47 -32.67 10.53
C SER A 83 -2.34 -31.63 9.82
N ILE A 84 -2.99 -30.75 10.58
CA ILE A 84 -3.64 -29.55 10.06
C ILE A 84 -2.65 -28.37 10.14
N ILE A 85 -2.26 -27.86 8.97
CA ILE A 85 -1.47 -26.64 8.81
C ILE A 85 -2.38 -25.43 9.04
N ILE A 86 -2.25 -24.76 10.18
CA ILE A 86 -2.86 -23.46 10.41
C ILE A 86 -1.87 -22.37 10.01
N LYS A 87 -2.11 -21.75 8.83
CA LYS A 87 -1.53 -20.47 8.46
C LYS A 87 -2.18 -19.37 9.30
N ASN A 88 -1.42 -18.73 10.19
CA ASN A 88 -1.73 -17.38 10.65
C ASN A 88 -0.51 -16.48 10.61
N LYS A 89 -0.69 -15.34 9.92
CA LYS A 89 0.22 -14.21 9.85
C LYS A 89 0.23 -13.50 11.20
N SER A 90 1.37 -13.54 11.87
CA SER A 90 1.75 -12.53 12.86
C SER A 90 3.26 -12.38 12.83
N ASP A 91 3.71 -11.17 12.51
CA ASP A 91 5.10 -10.75 12.50
C ASP A 91 5.65 -10.78 13.94
N ASP A 92 6.29 -11.88 14.34
CA ASP A 92 7.21 -11.90 15.48
C ASP A 92 8.17 -13.11 15.39
N GLU A 93 9.27 -12.96 14.64
CA GLU A 93 10.31 -13.99 14.57
C GLU A 93 11.22 -13.95 15.80
N SER A 94 10.88 -14.77 16.80
CA SER A 94 11.81 -15.26 17.82
C SER A 94 12.26 -16.68 17.50
N LEU A 95 13.15 -16.83 16.52
CA LEU A 95 13.81 -18.11 16.24
C LEU A 95 14.89 -18.40 17.29
N LYS A 96 14.59 -19.34 18.20
CA LYS A 96 15.58 -20.01 19.06
C LYS A 96 16.41 -20.96 18.18
N SER A 97 17.70 -20.68 18.05
CA SER A 97 18.68 -21.58 17.43
C SER A 97 19.01 -22.74 18.37
N SER A 98 18.65 -23.97 17.99
CA SER A 98 19.29 -25.18 18.51
C SER A 98 20.65 -25.33 17.84
N MET A 99 21.73 -25.21 18.61
CA MET A 99 23.09 -25.48 18.16
C MET A 99 23.29 -26.99 18.06
N SER A 100 23.27 -27.52 16.85
CA SER A 100 23.90 -28.81 16.56
C SER A 100 25.38 -28.55 16.24
N ASN A 101 26.26 -28.96 17.15
CA ASN A 101 27.69 -29.05 16.89
C ASN A 101 27.94 -30.20 15.91
N SER A 102 27.96 -29.91 14.62
CA SER A 102 28.61 -30.75 13.61
C SER A 102 29.80 -29.99 13.06
N SER A 103 30.88 -29.99 13.85
CA SER A 103 32.21 -29.60 13.42
C SER A 103 32.79 -30.67 12.50
N ILE A 104 32.45 -30.65 11.22
CA ILE A 104 33.21 -31.27 10.11
C ILE A 104 32.93 -30.47 8.81
N ASN A 105 33.98 -29.86 8.23
CA ASN A 105 34.13 -29.41 6.83
C ASN A 105 33.38 -28.18 6.22
N ILE A 106 33.43 -26.97 6.82
CA ILE A 106 32.99 -25.71 6.14
C ILE A 106 34.05 -24.59 6.21
N LYS A 107 35.32 -24.88 5.93
CA LYS A 107 36.39 -23.85 5.88
C LYS A 107 36.94 -23.52 4.48
N LYS A 108 36.40 -24.10 3.40
CA LYS A 108 37.09 -24.05 2.09
C LYS A 108 36.75 -22.89 1.14
N ASN A 109 35.98 -21.85 1.51
CA ASN A 109 35.71 -20.75 0.56
C ASN A 109 35.30 -19.39 1.17
N ILE A 110 35.79 -19.04 2.36
CA ILE A 110 35.56 -17.70 2.93
C ILE A 110 36.57 -16.72 2.31
N LYS A 111 36.08 -15.64 1.71
CA LYS A 111 36.91 -14.55 1.16
C LYS A 111 36.74 -13.29 2.00
N ARG A 112 37.80 -12.48 2.01
CA ARG A 112 37.82 -11.16 2.64
C ARG A 112 37.62 -10.08 1.57
N PHE A 113 36.74 -9.13 1.87
CA PHE A 113 36.37 -8.01 1.03
C PHE A 113 36.59 -6.70 1.82
N SER A 114 36.84 -5.59 1.12
CA SER A 114 37.06 -4.27 1.73
C SER A 114 36.21 -3.20 1.05
N ILE A 115 35.43 -2.46 1.83
CA ILE A 115 34.65 -1.33 1.32
C ILE A 115 34.97 -0.06 2.11
N ASP A 116 34.93 1.07 1.42
CA ASP A 116 35.10 2.38 2.01
C ASP A 116 33.76 3.11 2.07
N ILE A 117 33.32 3.46 3.27
CA ILE A 117 32.11 4.26 3.47
C ILE A 117 32.52 5.71 3.70
N SER A 118 32.21 6.58 2.72
CA SER A 118 32.49 8.02 2.83
C SER A 118 32.04 8.61 4.18
N TYR A 119 32.79 9.59 4.69
CA TYR A 119 32.51 10.25 5.96
C TYR A 119 31.08 10.81 6.03
N ARG A 120 30.57 11.37 4.93
CA ARG A 120 29.18 11.86 4.80
C ARG A 120 28.13 10.76 5.03
N LYS A 121 28.37 9.53 4.56
CA LYS A 121 27.48 8.38 4.81
C LYS A 121 27.64 7.86 6.24
N PHE A 122 28.85 7.81 6.77
CA PHE A 122 29.12 7.44 8.15
C PHE A 122 28.40 8.34 9.16
N ILE A 123 28.41 9.67 8.96
CA ILE A 123 27.71 10.63 9.82
C ILE A 123 26.22 10.26 9.99
N LYS A 124 25.56 9.76 8.93
CA LYS A 124 24.14 9.38 8.98
C LYS A 124 23.86 8.18 9.87
N MET A 125 24.88 7.36 10.13
CA MET A 125 24.78 6.14 10.93
C MET A 125 25.65 6.18 12.20
N LYS A 126 25.94 7.39 12.73
CA LYS A 126 26.76 7.59 13.93
C LYS A 126 26.36 6.64 15.09
N PRO A 127 27.32 6.29 15.96
CA PRO A 127 27.07 5.49 17.17
C PRO A 127 25.91 6.05 18.00
N THR A 128 25.04 5.16 18.47
CA THR A 128 23.92 5.47 19.37
C THR A 128 23.83 4.38 20.44
N THR A 129 23.53 4.76 21.68
CA THR A 129 23.26 3.80 22.75
C THR A 129 21.85 3.26 22.63
N VAL A 130 21.72 1.94 22.59
CA VAL A 130 20.44 1.23 22.52
C VAL A 130 20.30 0.33 23.75
N LEU A 131 19.15 0.38 24.41
CA LEU A 131 18.83 -0.47 25.55
C LEU A 131 18.17 -1.76 25.08
N TYR A 132 18.78 -2.90 25.41
CA TYR A 132 18.24 -4.22 25.12
C TYR A 132 17.90 -4.97 26.42
N GLY A 133 16.70 -5.53 26.52
CA GLY A 133 16.26 -6.35 27.67
C GLY A 133 14.81 -6.07 28.10
N LYS A 134 14.25 -6.94 28.94
CA LYS A 134 12.88 -6.80 29.50
C LYS A 134 12.92 -6.16 30.89
N LYS A 135 11.90 -5.33 31.20
CA LYS A 135 11.62 -4.67 32.49
C LYS A 135 12.88 -4.24 33.24
N ASN A 136 13.37 -5.07 34.17
CA ASN A 136 14.39 -4.74 35.19
C ASN A 136 15.83 -5.17 34.85
N LYS A 137 16.09 -5.74 33.66
CA LYS A 137 17.45 -6.13 33.21
C LYS A 137 17.74 -5.60 31.82
N LYS A 138 17.75 -4.27 31.66
CA LYS A 138 18.16 -3.61 30.42
C LYS A 138 19.68 -3.46 30.40
N LYS A 139 20.33 -4.01 29.38
CA LYS A 139 21.75 -3.79 29.09
C LYS A 139 21.86 -2.72 28.01
N ALA A 140 22.70 -1.72 28.24
CA ALA A 140 23.03 -0.72 27.25
C ALA A 140 24.10 -1.26 26.30
N TYR A 141 23.90 -1.08 25.01
CA TYR A 141 24.88 -1.40 23.98
C TYR A 141 25.07 -0.19 23.08
N THR A 142 26.32 0.13 22.76
CA THR A 142 26.63 1.14 21.74
C THR A 142 26.61 0.45 20.38
N THR A 143 25.72 0.89 19.50
CA THR A 143 25.55 0.33 18.14
C THR A 143 25.50 1.45 17.12
N LEU A 144 25.76 1.17 15.84
CA LEU A 144 25.44 2.15 14.80
C LEU A 144 23.92 2.41 14.77
N LYS A 145 23.52 3.62 14.35
CA LYS A 145 22.12 4.07 14.36
C LYS A 145 21.16 3.07 13.69
N PRO A 146 20.23 2.44 14.43
CA PRO A 146 19.27 1.49 13.86
C PRO A 146 18.43 2.10 12.72
N GLY A 147 18.14 1.31 11.69
CA GLY A 147 17.38 1.77 10.50
C GLY A 147 18.20 2.56 9.47
N PHE A 148 19.48 2.82 9.73
CA PHE A 148 20.39 3.50 8.80
C PHE A 148 21.51 2.58 8.32
N TRP A 149 22.31 2.04 9.25
CA TRP A 149 23.59 1.42 8.91
C TRP A 149 23.47 0.19 8.00
N THR A 150 22.47 -0.66 8.20
CA THR A 150 22.31 -1.92 7.46
C THR A 150 22.12 -1.68 5.96
N ASN A 151 21.39 -0.62 5.59
CA ASN A 151 21.15 -0.27 4.19
C ASN A 151 22.40 0.38 3.58
N ILE A 152 23.08 1.25 4.33
CA ILE A 152 24.31 1.93 3.86
C ILE A 152 25.42 0.92 3.59
N ILE A 153 25.74 0.05 4.56
CA ILE A 153 26.78 -0.97 4.41
C ILE A 153 26.44 -1.91 3.24
N ASN A 154 25.19 -2.38 3.17
CA ASN A 154 24.78 -3.29 2.11
C ASN A 154 24.87 -2.66 0.72
N ASP A 155 24.40 -1.42 0.56
CA ASP A 155 24.38 -0.77 -0.75
C ASP A 155 25.80 -0.52 -1.27
N GLU A 156 26.75 -0.17 -0.40
CA GLU A 156 28.17 -0.09 -0.78
C GLU A 156 28.77 -1.46 -1.10
N PHE A 157 28.43 -2.48 -0.31
CA PHE A 157 28.90 -3.84 -0.57
C PHE A 157 28.40 -4.38 -1.91
N LEU A 158 27.12 -4.16 -2.24
CA LEU A 158 26.54 -4.54 -3.52
C LEU A 158 27.14 -3.73 -4.68
N LYS A 159 27.36 -2.43 -4.48
CA LYS A 159 27.96 -1.56 -5.51
C LYS A 159 29.35 -2.04 -5.91
N ASN A 160 30.17 -2.45 -4.92
CA ASN A 160 31.56 -2.83 -5.18
C ASN A 160 31.69 -4.29 -5.65
N TYR A 161 30.84 -5.20 -5.17
CA TYR A 161 31.05 -6.64 -5.37
C TYR A 161 29.92 -7.37 -6.07
N LYS A 162 28.77 -6.73 -6.35
CA LYS A 162 27.62 -7.33 -7.05
C LYS A 162 27.22 -8.71 -6.51
N MET A 163 27.24 -8.90 -5.19
CA MET A 163 26.89 -10.18 -4.56
C MET A 163 25.38 -10.46 -4.61
N PRO A 164 24.91 -11.67 -4.97
CA PRO A 164 23.48 -11.98 -5.02
C PRO A 164 22.81 -12.10 -3.64
N CYS A 165 23.61 -12.33 -2.59
CA CYS A 165 23.11 -12.64 -1.25
C CYS A 165 22.20 -11.55 -0.65
N THR A 166 21.02 -11.98 -0.20
CA THR A 166 20.08 -11.17 0.60
C THR A 166 20.48 -11.17 2.08
N TYR A 167 21.57 -10.50 2.45
CA TYR A 167 22.08 -10.49 3.83
C TYR A 167 21.14 -9.79 4.82
N ILE A 168 20.63 -10.48 5.83
CA ILE A 168 19.94 -9.84 6.96
C ILE A 168 20.96 -9.54 8.06
N TYR A 169 21.35 -8.27 8.16
CA TYR A 169 22.34 -7.81 9.12
C TYR A 169 21.76 -7.76 10.54
N LYS A 170 22.55 -8.22 11.51
CA LYS A 170 22.23 -8.27 12.94
C LYS A 170 23.48 -7.95 13.78
N ARG A 171 23.30 -7.70 15.08
CA ARG A 171 24.38 -7.65 16.09
C ARG A 171 25.54 -6.70 15.76
N CYS A 172 25.23 -5.44 15.44
CA CYS A 172 26.24 -4.39 15.35
C CYS A 172 26.67 -3.95 16.76
N ARG A 173 27.97 -3.88 17.02
CA ARG A 173 28.56 -3.44 18.29
C ARG A 173 29.73 -2.49 18.04
N ILE A 174 29.82 -1.48 18.90
CA ILE A 174 30.90 -0.51 18.91
C ILE A 174 31.66 -0.65 20.21
N TYR A 175 32.97 -0.79 20.10
CA TYR A 175 33.88 -0.94 21.22
C TYR A 175 34.64 0.37 21.40
N ASN A 176 34.57 0.91 22.61
CA ASN A 176 35.23 2.17 22.99
C ASN A 176 36.51 1.91 23.82
N SER A 177 36.84 0.65 24.08
CA SER A 177 38.01 0.29 24.90
C SER A 177 39.25 0.23 24.03
N SER A 178 40.39 0.72 24.54
CA SER A 178 41.70 0.53 23.92
C SER A 178 42.09 -0.94 23.77
N ASN A 179 41.45 -1.85 24.52
CA ASN A 179 41.76 -3.28 24.53
C ASN A 179 40.93 -4.09 23.51
N SER A 180 40.01 -3.46 22.77
CA SER A 180 39.27 -4.15 21.72
C SER A 180 40.04 -4.11 20.40
N GLU A 181 40.23 -5.28 19.80
CA GLU A 181 40.89 -5.44 18.49
C GLU A 181 40.21 -4.62 17.38
N HIS A 182 38.88 -4.48 17.44
CA HIS A 182 38.11 -3.75 16.44
C HIS A 182 37.26 -2.66 17.09
N TYR A 183 37.24 -1.48 16.47
CA TYR A 183 36.32 -0.39 16.81
C TYR A 183 34.85 -0.78 16.60
N LEU A 184 34.53 -1.46 15.50
CA LEU A 184 33.17 -1.79 15.09
C LEU A 184 33.12 -3.25 14.64
N THR A 185 32.11 -4.01 15.05
CA THR A 185 31.80 -5.30 14.44
C THR A 185 30.31 -5.45 14.14
N PHE A 186 29.98 -6.26 13.13
CA PHE A 186 28.62 -6.62 12.77
C PHE A 186 28.57 -8.02 12.16
N GLN A 187 27.37 -8.59 12.12
CA GLN A 187 27.11 -9.91 11.55
C GLN A 187 25.94 -9.82 10.59
N GLY A 188 25.85 -10.78 9.68
CA GLY A 188 24.72 -10.95 8.78
C GLY A 188 24.58 -12.39 8.36
N GLN A 189 23.39 -12.74 7.88
CA GLN A 189 23.13 -14.05 7.30
C GLN A 189 22.26 -13.89 6.06
N CYS A 190 22.64 -14.52 4.96
CA CYS A 190 21.82 -14.53 3.75
C CYS A 190 20.50 -15.25 4.02
N LYS A 191 19.37 -14.63 3.66
CA LYS A 191 18.04 -15.22 3.82
C LYS A 191 17.85 -16.46 2.93
N ASP A 192 18.44 -16.46 1.74
CA ASP A 192 18.19 -17.50 0.73
C ASP A 192 19.13 -18.70 0.92
N CYS A 193 20.45 -18.47 0.91
CA CYS A 193 21.45 -19.55 0.98
C CYS A 193 22.05 -19.77 2.38
N GLY A 194 21.63 -19.03 3.40
CA GLY A 194 22.07 -19.20 4.79
C GLY A 194 23.52 -18.78 5.10
N VAL A 195 24.29 -18.30 4.11
CA VAL A 195 25.69 -17.89 4.24
C VAL A 195 25.85 -16.80 5.31
N TYR A 196 26.80 -17.01 6.22
CA TYR A 196 27.16 -16.04 7.24
C TYR A 196 28.15 -15.00 6.69
N LEU A 197 27.92 -13.75 7.10
CA LEU A 197 28.78 -12.62 6.86
C LEU A 197 29.23 -12.05 8.20
N HIS A 198 30.53 -11.86 8.35
CA HIS A 198 31.11 -11.10 9.45
C HIS A 198 31.78 -9.85 8.90
N GLY A 199 31.61 -8.71 9.57
CA GLY A 199 32.34 -7.51 9.15
C GLY A 199 32.76 -6.67 10.34
N TRP A 200 33.84 -5.92 10.15
CA TRP A 200 34.45 -5.11 11.19
C TRP A 200 35.17 -3.87 10.63
N SER A 201 35.54 -2.98 11.54
CA SER A 201 36.44 -1.86 11.32
C SER A 201 37.40 -1.78 12.49
N ASP A 202 38.68 -1.64 12.20
CA ASP A 202 39.71 -1.54 13.24
C ASP A 202 39.73 -0.16 13.89
N HIS A 203 39.45 0.89 13.09
CA HIS A 203 39.56 2.28 13.54
C HIS A 203 38.31 3.08 13.22
N LYS A 204 38.00 4.02 14.13
CA LYS A 204 37.00 5.06 13.87
C LYS A 204 37.54 5.99 12.77
N PRO A 205 36.72 6.40 11.78
CA PRO A 205 37.16 7.32 10.75
C PRO A 205 37.45 8.70 11.33
N GLN A 206 38.54 9.31 10.87
CA GLN A 206 38.82 10.73 11.11
C GLN A 206 37.86 11.60 10.30
N GLU A 207 37.74 12.87 10.68
CA GLU A 207 36.89 13.82 9.98
C GLU A 207 37.32 13.98 8.52
N GLY A 208 36.38 13.84 7.59
CA GLY A 208 36.64 13.86 6.15
C GLY A 208 37.08 12.53 5.56
N PHE A 209 37.62 11.60 6.36
CA PHE A 209 38.13 10.31 5.90
C PHE A 209 37.05 9.21 5.92
N PRO A 210 37.10 8.24 4.98
CA PRO A 210 36.14 7.14 4.94
C PRO A 210 36.30 6.16 6.11
N LEU A 211 35.19 5.53 6.51
CA LEU A 211 35.21 4.35 7.36
C LEU A 211 35.61 3.14 6.51
N LYS A 212 36.79 2.59 6.76
CA LYS A 212 37.25 1.35 6.13
C LYS A 212 36.61 0.14 6.81
N LEU A 213 35.89 -0.67 6.05
CA LEU A 213 35.24 -1.89 6.52
C LEU A 213 35.81 -3.11 5.85
N PHE A 214 36.09 -4.13 6.66
CA PHE A 214 36.43 -5.47 6.20
C PHE A 214 35.22 -6.38 6.37
N ILE A 215 34.98 -7.23 5.38
CA ILE A 215 33.85 -8.16 5.35
C ILE A 215 34.37 -9.55 4.96
N GLU A 216 34.09 -10.54 5.78
CA GLU A 216 34.35 -11.95 5.50
C GLU A 216 33.04 -12.69 5.24
N THR A 217 32.97 -13.32 4.06
CA THR A 217 31.83 -14.15 3.67
C THR A 217 32.23 -15.11 2.54
N ARG A 218 31.39 -16.12 2.27
CA ARG A 218 31.53 -16.97 1.09
C ARG A 218 31.24 -16.15 -0.17
N ASP A 219 32.07 -16.28 -1.20
CA ASP A 219 31.83 -15.67 -2.51
C ASP A 219 30.72 -16.44 -3.24
N THR A 220 29.60 -15.77 -3.53
CA THR A 220 28.40 -16.39 -4.11
C THR A 220 28.05 -15.81 -5.48
N ARG A 221 28.96 -15.07 -6.13
CA ARG A 221 28.70 -14.43 -7.43
C ARG A 221 28.33 -15.41 -8.55
N GLY A 222 28.68 -16.69 -8.40
CA GLY A 222 28.32 -17.77 -9.34
C GLY A 222 26.98 -18.47 -9.03
N SER A 223 26.26 -18.09 -7.98
CA SER A 223 25.07 -18.81 -7.50
C SER A 223 23.81 -17.95 -7.52
N TRP A 224 23.59 -17.16 -8.58
CA TRP A 224 22.44 -16.24 -8.67
C TRP A 224 21.09 -16.97 -8.64
N GLU A 225 21.02 -18.18 -9.20
CA GLU A 225 19.80 -19.00 -9.26
C GLU A 225 19.27 -19.38 -7.87
N GLU A 226 20.14 -19.41 -6.86
CA GLU A 226 19.77 -19.70 -5.46
C GLU A 226 19.15 -18.49 -4.74
N HIS A 227 19.10 -17.30 -5.37
CA HIS A 227 18.79 -16.03 -4.71
C HIS A 227 17.58 -15.31 -5.34
N TYR A 228 16.40 -15.53 -4.76
CA TYR A 228 15.14 -14.95 -5.24
C TYR A 228 14.59 -13.84 -4.32
N SER A 229 14.97 -13.81 -3.04
CA SER A 229 14.46 -12.81 -2.11
C SER A 229 15.00 -11.41 -2.44
N LYS A 230 14.21 -10.40 -2.06
CA LYS A 230 14.67 -9.01 -2.00
C LYS A 230 14.90 -8.60 -0.55
N ARG A 231 15.84 -7.68 -0.35
CA ARG A 231 16.06 -7.09 0.97
C ARG A 231 14.81 -6.35 1.44
N PRO A 232 14.58 -6.26 2.76
CA PRO A 232 13.56 -5.37 3.29
C PRO A 232 13.86 -3.90 2.94
N LEU A 233 12.86 -3.19 2.42
CA LEU A 233 12.90 -1.73 2.30
C LEU A 233 12.41 -1.12 3.62
N ASN A 234 13.34 -0.71 4.48
CA ASN A 234 13.05 -0.25 5.84
C ASN A 234 13.83 1.03 6.22
N GLY A 235 13.50 1.57 7.40
CA GLY A 235 14.20 2.69 8.03
C GLY A 235 14.34 3.91 7.13
N TYR A 236 15.52 4.52 7.16
CA TYR A 236 15.82 5.74 6.40
C TYR A 236 15.68 5.55 4.88
N LYS A 237 16.08 4.39 4.36
CA LYS A 237 15.97 4.10 2.93
C LYS A 237 14.52 4.08 2.47
N ARG A 238 13.60 3.55 3.29
CA ARG A 238 12.16 3.57 3.01
C ARG A 238 11.62 5.00 2.91
N SER A 239 12.05 5.90 3.79
CA SER A 239 11.65 7.31 3.75
C SER A 239 12.13 8.02 2.48
N ILE A 240 13.40 7.84 2.09
CA ILE A 240 13.93 8.43 0.84
C ILE A 240 13.18 7.89 -0.38
N VAL A 241 13.04 6.58 -0.48
CA VAL A 241 12.38 5.94 -1.62
C VAL A 241 10.91 6.35 -1.68
N GLY A 242 10.22 6.42 -0.53
CA GLY A 242 8.85 6.92 -0.44
C GLY A 242 8.73 8.36 -0.94
N LYS A 243 9.66 9.23 -0.55
CA LYS A 243 9.71 10.62 -1.02
C LYS A 243 9.93 10.70 -2.54
N ALA A 244 10.86 9.92 -3.09
CA ALA A 244 11.07 9.88 -4.54
C ALA A 244 9.82 9.39 -5.28
N LEU A 245 9.20 8.31 -4.79
CA LEU A 245 7.97 7.74 -5.37
C LEU A 245 6.74 8.65 -5.21
N SER A 246 6.75 9.62 -4.30
CA SER A 246 5.64 10.59 -4.21
C SER A 246 5.49 11.41 -5.49
N LYS A 247 6.59 11.63 -6.22
CA LYS A 247 6.64 12.39 -7.47
C LYS A 247 6.81 11.53 -8.72
N ASP A 248 6.86 10.20 -8.57
CA ASP A 248 7.16 9.28 -9.68
C ASP A 248 6.37 7.97 -9.56
N THR A 249 6.53 7.07 -10.52
CA THR A 249 5.95 5.73 -10.53
C THR A 249 6.97 4.67 -10.11
N ALA A 250 6.47 3.55 -9.57
CA ALA A 250 7.35 2.42 -9.20
C ALA A 250 8.13 1.86 -10.40
N GLY A 251 7.54 1.87 -11.59
CA GLY A 251 8.21 1.43 -12.82
C GLY A 251 9.37 2.35 -13.21
N ASN A 252 9.15 3.66 -13.21
CA ASN A 252 10.19 4.65 -13.51
C ASN A 252 11.32 4.60 -12.49
N TRP A 253 10.97 4.53 -11.20
CA TRP A 253 11.96 4.38 -10.13
C TRP A 253 12.83 3.14 -10.33
N ARG A 254 12.23 2.00 -10.70
CA ARG A 254 12.99 0.77 -10.99
C ARG A 254 13.91 0.95 -12.19
N ARG A 255 13.43 1.58 -13.27
CA ARG A 255 14.25 1.88 -14.47
C ARG A 255 15.48 2.73 -14.12
N GLN A 256 15.30 3.76 -13.29
CA GLN A 256 16.40 4.59 -12.81
C GLN A 256 17.34 3.79 -11.88
N ALA A 257 16.80 2.95 -11.00
CA ALA A 257 17.61 2.17 -10.06
C ALA A 257 18.47 1.09 -10.72
N VAL A 258 18.15 0.70 -11.96
CA VAL A 258 18.90 -0.29 -12.75
C VAL A 258 19.64 0.34 -13.94
N SER A 259 19.73 1.67 -14.02
CA SER A 259 20.30 2.35 -15.20
C SER A 259 21.77 2.03 -15.44
N SER A 260 22.49 1.58 -14.41
CA SER A 260 23.90 1.16 -14.48
C SER A 260 24.08 -0.35 -14.58
N ILE A 261 23.00 -1.09 -14.87
CA ILE A 261 22.99 -2.55 -14.98
C ILE A 261 22.79 -2.89 -16.46
N ASP A 262 23.65 -3.75 -17.00
CA ASP A 262 23.62 -4.13 -18.40
C ASP A 262 22.45 -5.08 -18.70
N PHE A 263 22.02 -5.12 -19.96
CA PHE A 263 20.96 -6.04 -20.38
C PHE A 263 21.43 -7.50 -20.22
N GLY A 264 20.64 -8.32 -19.51
CA GLY A 264 20.98 -9.70 -19.19
C GLY A 264 21.58 -9.91 -17.80
N ASP A 265 22.03 -8.85 -17.12
CA ASP A 265 22.52 -8.94 -15.75
C ASP A 265 21.38 -9.25 -14.75
N HIS A 266 21.72 -9.96 -13.67
CA HIS A 266 20.78 -10.23 -12.60
C HIS A 266 20.50 -9.00 -11.74
N LEU A 267 19.23 -8.82 -11.36
CA LEU A 267 18.82 -7.70 -10.52
C LEU A 267 19.26 -7.88 -9.06
N PRO A 268 20.03 -6.94 -8.49
CA PRO A 268 20.51 -7.07 -7.12
C PRO A 268 19.37 -7.08 -6.09
N PRO A 269 19.62 -7.59 -4.88
CA PRO A 269 18.56 -7.78 -3.88
C PRO A 269 18.04 -6.45 -3.28
N ASN A 270 18.70 -5.31 -3.56
CA ASN A 270 18.22 -3.98 -3.20
C ASN A 270 17.33 -3.31 -4.26
N ILE A 271 16.99 -4.01 -5.35
CA ILE A 271 15.96 -3.60 -6.31
C ILE A 271 14.63 -4.25 -5.91
N TYR A 272 13.69 -3.44 -5.44
CA TYR A 272 12.46 -3.91 -4.81
C TYR A 272 11.34 -4.19 -5.81
N ASN A 273 10.43 -5.09 -5.42
CA ASN A 273 9.23 -5.41 -6.17
C ASN A 273 8.21 -4.25 -6.15
N ASN A 274 7.37 -4.17 -7.18
CA ASN A 274 6.36 -3.11 -7.32
C ASN A 274 5.43 -3.02 -6.11
N SER A 275 5.00 -4.14 -5.53
CA SER A 275 4.14 -4.16 -4.34
C SER A 275 4.77 -3.45 -3.13
N VAL A 276 6.06 -3.66 -2.91
CA VAL A 276 6.82 -3.02 -1.82
C VAL A 276 6.96 -1.52 -2.09
N LEU A 277 7.24 -1.14 -3.34
CA LEU A 277 7.34 0.27 -3.75
C LEU A 277 5.98 0.98 -3.65
N TRP A 278 4.89 0.36 -4.09
CA TRP A 278 3.53 0.91 -3.93
C TRP A 278 3.17 1.11 -2.47
N LYS A 279 3.46 0.13 -1.61
CA LYS A 279 3.20 0.30 -0.16
C LYS A 279 4.09 1.37 0.46
N CYS A 280 5.33 1.51 0.00
CA CYS A 280 6.25 2.56 0.41
C CYS A 280 5.72 3.95 0.03
N LYS A 281 5.29 4.11 -1.23
CA LYS A 281 4.64 5.33 -1.73
C LYS A 281 3.40 5.67 -0.91
N GLN A 282 2.52 4.68 -0.70
CA GLN A 282 1.30 4.85 0.08
C GLN A 282 1.62 5.36 1.49
N GLN A 283 2.47 4.66 2.24
CA GLN A 283 2.80 5.06 3.62
C GLN A 283 3.43 6.46 3.71
N PHE A 284 4.26 6.83 2.72
CA PHE A 284 4.83 8.18 2.66
C PHE A 284 3.74 9.23 2.43
N ILE A 285 2.83 8.97 1.48
CA ILE A 285 1.70 9.86 1.19
C ILE A 285 0.77 9.96 2.42
N ASP A 286 0.36 8.84 2.99
CA ASP A 286 -0.48 8.77 4.19
C ASP A 286 0.12 9.61 5.33
N SER A 287 1.42 9.46 5.59
CA SER A 287 2.13 10.25 6.61
C SER A 287 2.15 11.75 6.28
N SER A 288 2.35 12.13 5.02
CA SER A 288 2.35 13.52 4.57
C SER A 288 0.96 14.18 4.61
N LEU A 289 -0.10 13.38 4.43
CA LEU A 289 -1.49 13.82 4.51
C LEU A 289 -2.04 13.80 5.95
N GLY A 290 -1.35 13.16 6.90
CA GLY A 290 -1.80 12.99 8.27
C GLY A 290 -2.83 11.86 8.44
N ILE A 291 -2.85 10.89 7.52
CA ILE A 291 -3.76 9.75 7.56
C ILE A 291 -3.24 8.73 8.58
N THR A 292 -3.99 8.53 9.66
CA THR A 292 -3.70 7.57 10.72
C THR A 292 -4.62 6.36 10.70
N GLU A 293 -5.84 6.53 10.20
CA GLU A 293 -6.86 5.50 10.16
C GLU A 293 -6.74 4.64 8.89
N ASN A 294 -6.74 3.32 9.08
CA ASN A 294 -6.61 2.36 7.98
C ASN A 294 -7.91 2.22 7.17
N CYS A 295 -9.07 2.43 7.80
CA CYS A 295 -10.36 2.42 7.12
C CYS A 295 -10.53 3.70 6.28
N PRO A 296 -10.64 3.61 4.94
CA PRO A 296 -10.71 4.80 4.09
C PRO A 296 -11.88 5.73 4.42
N ILE A 297 -13.05 5.16 4.75
CA ILE A 297 -14.26 5.94 5.07
C ILE A 297 -14.07 6.71 6.38
N LYS A 298 -13.57 6.05 7.43
CA LYS A 298 -13.29 6.71 8.71
C LYS A 298 -12.21 7.78 8.55
N SER A 299 -11.15 7.48 7.80
CA SER A 299 -10.10 8.46 7.46
C SER A 299 -10.69 9.70 6.78
N LEU A 300 -11.61 9.54 5.82
CA LEU A 300 -12.29 10.67 5.18
C LEU A 300 -13.16 11.47 6.15
N ILE A 301 -13.80 10.84 7.13
CA ILE A 301 -14.59 11.52 8.17
C ILE A 301 -13.67 12.40 9.03
N GLU A 302 -12.53 11.88 9.48
CA GLU A 302 -11.53 12.66 10.23
C GLU A 302 -11.01 13.84 9.40
N LEU A 303 -10.72 13.60 8.12
CA LEU A 303 -10.26 14.66 7.20
C LEU A 303 -11.32 15.73 6.97
N LYS A 304 -12.60 15.34 6.87
CA LYS A 304 -13.73 16.25 6.67
C LYS A 304 -13.92 17.21 7.84
N TYR A 305 -13.74 16.75 9.08
CA TYR A 305 -13.92 17.60 10.27
C TYR A 305 -12.61 18.21 10.78
N GLY A 306 -11.46 17.79 10.24
CA GLY A 306 -10.15 18.35 10.54
C GLY A 306 -9.59 19.20 9.39
N LYS A 307 -8.49 18.74 8.79
CA LYS A 307 -7.67 19.51 7.84
C LYS A 307 -8.42 19.98 6.58
N TYR A 308 -9.45 19.26 6.15
CA TYR A 308 -10.21 19.54 4.92
C TYR A 308 -11.66 19.96 5.21
N ALA A 309 -11.90 20.55 6.39
CA ALA A 309 -13.17 21.18 6.72
C ALA A 309 -13.57 22.21 5.65
N GLY A 310 -14.84 22.14 5.24
CA GLY A 310 -15.40 22.94 4.15
C GLY A 310 -14.95 22.54 2.74
N SER A 311 -14.15 21.48 2.58
CA SER A 311 -13.78 20.93 1.26
C SER A 311 -14.39 19.56 0.95
N ILE A 312 -14.68 18.77 1.98
CA ILE A 312 -15.38 17.48 1.85
C ILE A 312 -16.81 17.68 2.35
N HIS A 313 -17.79 17.60 1.45
CA HIS A 313 -19.16 18.03 1.75
C HIS A 313 -20.03 16.87 2.20
N THR A 314 -19.96 15.74 1.49
CA THR A 314 -20.78 14.56 1.78
C THR A 314 -19.94 13.31 1.73
N ILE A 315 -20.20 12.38 2.65
CA ILE A 315 -19.59 11.05 2.69
C ILE A 315 -20.73 10.07 2.98
N SER A 316 -21.00 9.14 2.07
CA SER A 316 -21.87 8.00 2.33
C SER A 316 -21.06 6.71 2.41
N ALA A 317 -21.35 5.91 3.43
CA ALA A 317 -20.74 4.60 3.60
C ALA A 317 -21.56 3.50 2.90
N ALA A 318 -22.89 3.56 2.93
CA ALA A 318 -23.79 2.57 2.34
C ALA A 318 -24.08 2.95 0.87
N LYS A 319 -23.45 2.20 -0.07
CA LYS A 319 -23.04 2.69 -1.40
C LYS A 319 -22.14 3.92 -1.28
N LEU A 320 -20.88 3.78 -1.72
CA LEU A 320 -19.92 4.86 -1.54
C LEU A 320 -20.31 6.01 -2.46
N PHE A 321 -20.55 7.19 -1.92
CA PHE A 321 -20.47 8.42 -2.69
C PHE A 321 -19.91 9.55 -1.83
N ILE A 322 -18.99 10.33 -2.40
CA ILE A 322 -18.24 11.39 -1.74
C ILE A 322 -18.29 12.61 -2.64
N LEU A 323 -18.74 13.74 -2.09
CA LEU A 323 -18.77 15.03 -2.78
C LEU A 323 -17.68 15.92 -2.21
N TYR A 324 -16.83 16.49 -3.07
CA TYR A 324 -15.77 17.37 -2.62
C TYR A 324 -15.42 18.46 -3.63
N TRP A 325 -15.13 19.64 -3.10
CA TRP A 325 -14.58 20.81 -3.79
C TRP A 325 -14.09 21.80 -2.75
N THR A 326 -13.02 22.52 -3.05
CA THR A 326 -12.38 23.50 -2.17
C THR A 326 -13.01 24.88 -2.31
N PRO A 327 -12.90 25.75 -1.29
CA PRO A 327 -13.29 27.16 -1.42
C PRO A 327 -12.60 27.87 -2.59
N SER A 328 -11.33 27.55 -2.85
CA SER A 328 -10.58 28.11 -3.99
C SER A 328 -11.20 27.74 -5.33
N GLN A 329 -11.70 26.51 -5.49
CA GLN A 329 -12.41 26.10 -6.71
C GLN A 329 -13.69 26.92 -6.93
N LEU A 330 -14.44 27.23 -5.85
CA LEU A 330 -15.61 28.10 -5.93
C LEU A 330 -15.26 29.52 -6.39
N VAL A 331 -14.17 30.08 -5.86
CA VAL A 331 -13.69 31.43 -6.24
C VAL A 331 -13.25 31.46 -7.71
N ILE A 332 -12.48 30.46 -8.14
CA ILE A 332 -12.05 30.33 -9.54
C ILE A 332 -13.27 30.24 -10.46
N TYR A 333 -14.25 29.41 -10.12
CA TYR A 333 -15.45 29.26 -10.93
C TYR A 333 -16.23 30.57 -11.04
N LYS A 334 -16.49 31.25 -9.92
CA LYS A 334 -17.19 32.55 -9.90
C LYS A 334 -16.45 33.62 -10.70
N HIS A 335 -15.12 33.58 -10.70
CA HIS A 335 -14.32 34.51 -11.50
C HIS A 335 -14.49 34.27 -13.00
N VAL A 336 -14.40 33.00 -13.45
CA VAL A 336 -14.56 32.65 -14.87
C VAL A 336 -15.98 32.94 -15.36
N GLN A 337 -16.99 32.71 -14.52
CA GLN A 337 -18.39 32.91 -14.89
C GLN A 337 -18.80 34.38 -15.10
N LYS A 338 -17.95 35.35 -14.74
CA LYS A 338 -18.11 36.75 -15.20
C LYS A 338 -18.08 36.89 -16.72
N SER A 339 -17.59 35.86 -17.42
CA SER A 339 -17.61 35.69 -18.86
C SER A 339 -18.37 34.41 -19.24
N TYR A 340 -18.51 34.14 -20.54
CA TYR A 340 -19.17 32.92 -21.01
C TYR A 340 -18.45 31.67 -20.50
N CYS A 341 -19.09 30.92 -19.60
CA CYS A 341 -18.50 29.78 -18.92
C CYS A 341 -18.91 28.46 -19.58
N ARG A 342 -17.90 27.70 -20.03
CA ARG A 342 -18.05 26.33 -20.52
C ARG A 342 -17.53 25.35 -19.49
N LEU A 343 -18.41 24.44 -19.06
CA LEU A 343 -18.10 23.36 -18.15
C LEU A 343 -18.04 22.03 -18.92
N SER A 344 -17.08 21.18 -18.64
CA SER A 344 -17.04 19.80 -19.16
C SER A 344 -17.20 18.83 -18.00
N ILE A 345 -18.07 17.84 -18.13
CA ILE A 345 -18.31 16.83 -17.09
C ILE A 345 -18.07 15.44 -17.65
N ASP A 346 -17.18 14.70 -17.00
CA ASP A 346 -16.83 13.32 -17.35
C ASP A 346 -16.77 12.42 -16.10
N ALA A 347 -16.82 11.10 -16.32
CA ALA A 347 -16.72 10.07 -15.31
C ALA A 347 -15.71 9.00 -15.72
N THR A 348 -14.67 8.80 -14.91
CA THR A 348 -13.64 7.79 -15.17
C THR A 348 -13.64 6.68 -14.11
N GLY A 349 -13.55 5.44 -14.58
CA GLY A 349 -13.51 4.24 -13.73
C GLY A 349 -12.09 3.72 -13.50
N GLY A 350 -11.95 2.75 -12.61
CA GLY A 350 -10.68 2.01 -12.43
C GLY A 350 -9.60 2.71 -11.59
N LEU A 351 -9.86 3.93 -11.12
CA LEU A 351 -8.95 4.66 -10.23
C LEU A 351 -9.00 4.15 -8.79
N ILE A 352 -10.15 3.62 -8.36
CA ILE A 352 -10.41 3.27 -6.96
C ILE A 352 -10.69 1.77 -6.86
N LYS A 353 -9.98 1.11 -5.93
CA LYS A 353 -10.23 -0.30 -5.62
C LYS A 353 -11.57 -0.45 -4.90
N LYS A 354 -12.27 -1.53 -5.21
CA LYS A 354 -13.51 -1.91 -4.50
C LYS A 354 -13.24 -1.98 -2.99
N ILE A 355 -14.14 -1.41 -2.21
CA ILE A 355 -14.03 -1.34 -0.75
C ILE A 355 -14.61 -2.63 -0.16
N ASN A 356 -13.90 -3.23 0.80
CA ASN A 356 -14.45 -4.33 1.59
C ASN A 356 -15.43 -3.77 2.64
N ARG A 357 -16.71 -4.16 2.55
CA ARG A 357 -17.80 -3.64 3.37
C ARG A 357 -18.01 -4.44 4.65
N THR A 358 -17.80 -5.76 4.59
CA THR A 358 -18.18 -6.66 5.68
C THR A 358 -17.07 -7.66 6.00
N LYS A 359 -17.14 -8.27 7.18
CA LYS A 359 -16.18 -9.32 7.58
C LYS A 359 -16.27 -10.56 6.68
N GLN A 360 -17.41 -10.77 6.04
CA GLN A 360 -17.65 -11.83 5.06
C GLN A 360 -17.00 -11.55 3.69
N GLY A 361 -16.34 -10.40 3.51
CA GLY A 361 -15.63 -10.07 2.26
C GLY A 361 -16.52 -9.50 1.15
N ILE A 362 -17.71 -8.99 1.48
CA ILE A 362 -18.59 -8.33 0.51
C ILE A 362 -17.91 -7.05 0.02
N LEU A 363 -17.72 -6.94 -1.30
CA LEU A 363 -17.09 -5.79 -1.94
C LEU A 363 -18.13 -4.77 -2.40
N SER A 364 -17.73 -3.50 -2.50
CA SER A 364 -18.51 -2.48 -3.21
C SER A 364 -18.63 -2.78 -4.71
N GLY A 365 -19.58 -2.13 -5.36
CA GLY A 365 -19.60 -1.97 -6.81
C GLY A 365 -18.38 -1.21 -7.35
N HIS A 366 -18.37 -0.99 -8.67
CA HIS A 366 -17.35 -0.16 -9.31
C HIS A 366 -17.49 1.29 -8.84
N ILE A 367 -16.37 1.92 -8.52
CA ILE A 367 -16.33 3.30 -8.04
C ILE A 367 -15.71 4.15 -9.16
N PHE A 368 -16.40 5.21 -9.54
CA PHE A 368 -15.99 6.15 -10.56
C PHE A 368 -15.67 7.50 -9.93
N LEU A 369 -14.73 8.22 -10.54
CA LEU A 369 -14.48 9.62 -10.29
C LEU A 369 -15.22 10.43 -11.36
N TYR A 370 -16.19 11.22 -10.93
CA TYR A 370 -16.84 12.26 -11.70
C TYR A 370 -16.09 13.57 -11.46
N GLU A 371 -15.82 14.29 -12.53
CA GLU A 371 -15.12 15.56 -12.47
C GLU A 371 -15.78 16.57 -13.40
N ALA A 372 -16.01 17.78 -12.87
CA ALA A 372 -16.44 18.93 -13.66
C ALA A 372 -15.25 19.88 -13.82
N VAL A 373 -14.91 20.18 -15.07
CA VAL A 373 -13.71 20.92 -15.45
C VAL A 373 -14.11 22.18 -16.22
N LEU A 374 -13.56 23.31 -15.81
CA LEU A 374 -13.60 24.51 -16.63
C LEU A 374 -12.56 24.44 -17.72
N ASN A 375 -12.98 24.78 -18.94
CA ASN A 375 -12.08 24.94 -20.07
C ASN A 375 -12.07 26.41 -20.50
N THR A 376 -10.97 27.09 -20.24
CA THR A 376 -10.71 28.45 -20.76
C THR A 376 -9.65 28.36 -21.86
N ASN A 377 -9.48 29.43 -22.64
CA ASN A 377 -8.44 29.47 -23.67
C ASN A 377 -7.01 29.35 -23.10
N SER A 378 -6.82 29.63 -21.81
CA SER A 378 -5.50 29.70 -21.18
C SER A 378 -5.20 28.53 -20.24
N TYR A 379 -6.22 27.91 -19.64
CA TYR A 379 -6.03 26.82 -18.69
C TYR A 379 -7.30 25.97 -18.53
N GLN A 380 -7.08 24.76 -18.03
CA GLN A 380 -8.12 23.83 -17.60
C GLN A 380 -8.01 23.59 -16.10
N VAL A 381 -9.13 23.68 -15.39
CA VAL A 381 -9.14 23.55 -13.93
C VAL A 381 -10.39 22.80 -13.47
N PRO A 382 -10.23 21.75 -12.65
CA PRO A 382 -11.38 21.07 -12.09
C PRO A 382 -12.02 21.92 -10.98
N VAL A 383 -13.34 22.03 -10.99
CA VAL A 383 -14.09 22.93 -10.09
C VAL A 383 -15.01 22.22 -9.11
N THR A 384 -15.38 20.97 -9.40
CA THR A 384 -16.08 20.11 -8.46
C THR A 384 -15.89 18.64 -8.84
N GLN A 385 -15.96 17.76 -7.84
CA GLN A 385 -15.74 16.33 -8.01
C GLN A 385 -16.70 15.49 -7.18
N MET A 386 -16.99 14.30 -7.69
CA MET A 386 -17.70 13.25 -6.96
C MET A 386 -17.02 11.90 -7.16
N VAL A 387 -16.73 11.20 -6.09
CA VAL A 387 -16.35 9.77 -6.14
C VAL A 387 -17.58 8.96 -5.81
N SER A 388 -18.05 8.09 -6.70
CA SER A 388 -19.33 7.40 -6.50
C SER A 388 -19.36 5.97 -7.05
N GLU A 389 -20.02 5.09 -6.31
CA GLU A 389 -20.51 3.76 -6.72
C GLU A 389 -21.90 3.85 -7.38
N GLN A 390 -22.59 4.98 -7.19
CA GLN A 390 -23.90 5.25 -7.76
C GLN A 390 -23.76 6.15 -9.00
N HIS A 391 -24.35 5.69 -10.10
CA HIS A 391 -24.21 6.30 -11.42
C HIS A 391 -25.55 6.75 -12.01
N ASP A 392 -26.60 6.81 -11.19
CA ASP A 392 -27.94 7.21 -11.60
C ASP A 392 -28.10 8.73 -11.68
N THR A 393 -29.12 9.16 -12.42
CA THR A 393 -29.45 10.57 -12.63
C THR A 393 -29.62 11.35 -11.33
N LEU A 394 -30.24 10.77 -10.30
CA LEU A 394 -30.54 11.48 -9.06
C LEU A 394 -29.28 11.72 -8.23
N THR A 395 -28.38 10.75 -8.17
CA THR A 395 -27.09 10.89 -7.49
C THR A 395 -26.25 12.00 -8.15
N ILE A 396 -26.14 12.00 -9.48
CA ILE A 396 -25.36 13.02 -10.21
C ILE A 396 -26.04 14.40 -10.06
N PHE A 397 -27.37 14.46 -10.15
CA PHE A 397 -28.13 15.70 -9.91
C PHE A 397 -27.85 16.24 -8.51
N TYR A 398 -27.89 15.38 -7.49
CA TYR A 398 -27.62 15.78 -6.11
C TYR A 398 -26.23 16.39 -5.96
N TRP A 399 -25.20 15.80 -6.58
CA TRP A 399 -23.86 16.38 -6.62
C TRP A 399 -23.83 17.80 -7.19
N LEU A 400 -24.38 17.98 -8.39
CA LEU A 400 -24.40 19.29 -9.06
C LEU A 400 -25.25 20.31 -8.28
N ALA A 401 -26.37 19.87 -7.70
CA ALA A 401 -27.25 20.72 -6.89
C ALA A 401 -26.60 21.16 -5.58
N GLN A 402 -25.83 20.30 -4.90
CA GLN A 402 -25.06 20.70 -3.72
C GLN A 402 -23.98 21.72 -4.08
N TRP A 403 -23.33 21.54 -5.23
CA TRP A 403 -22.33 22.50 -5.69
C TRP A 403 -22.96 23.87 -5.99
N LEU A 404 -24.11 23.93 -6.69
CA LEU A 404 -24.88 25.17 -6.88
C LEU A 404 -25.32 25.81 -5.56
N LYS A 405 -25.74 24.98 -4.58
CA LYS A 405 -26.16 25.43 -3.25
C LYS A 405 -25.04 26.17 -2.50
N ASP A 406 -23.78 25.84 -2.78
CA ASP A 406 -22.60 26.56 -2.27
C ASP A 406 -22.36 27.91 -2.99
N GLY A 407 -23.35 28.36 -3.76
CA GLY A 407 -23.46 29.72 -4.27
C GLY A 407 -22.71 29.96 -5.57
N VAL A 408 -22.39 28.91 -6.33
CA VAL A 408 -21.92 29.09 -7.71
C VAL A 408 -23.11 29.27 -8.65
N PRO A 409 -23.00 30.16 -9.64
CA PRO A 409 -24.02 30.34 -10.65
C PRO A 409 -24.06 29.15 -11.62
N ILE A 410 -25.17 29.02 -12.36
CA ILE A 410 -25.34 28.01 -13.40
C ILE A 410 -24.38 28.32 -14.57
N PRO A 411 -23.69 27.33 -15.15
CA PRO A 411 -22.87 27.52 -16.36
C PRO A 411 -23.77 27.82 -17.57
N GLN A 412 -23.31 28.69 -18.46
CA GLN A 412 -24.01 28.97 -19.72
C GLN A 412 -23.97 27.76 -20.66
N GLU A 413 -22.93 26.93 -20.58
CA GLU A 413 -22.77 25.74 -21.41
C GLU A 413 -22.11 24.60 -20.65
N THR A 414 -22.63 23.38 -20.82
CA THR A 414 -22.05 22.16 -20.26
C THR A 414 -21.88 21.10 -21.34
N THR A 415 -20.67 20.59 -21.51
CA THR A 415 -20.35 19.46 -22.40
C THR A 415 -20.22 18.17 -21.59
N CYS A 416 -20.83 17.08 -22.04
CA CYS A 416 -20.62 15.76 -21.44
C CYS A 416 -20.72 14.64 -22.48
N ASP A 417 -20.35 13.42 -22.08
CA ASP A 417 -20.59 12.22 -22.86
C ASP A 417 -22.09 11.95 -23.09
N TYR A 418 -22.41 11.08 -24.06
CA TYR A 418 -23.78 10.60 -24.28
C TYR A 418 -24.22 9.58 -23.21
N SER A 419 -24.32 10.04 -21.97
CA SER A 419 -24.85 9.30 -20.83
C SER A 419 -26.20 9.86 -20.44
N LYS A 420 -27.26 9.05 -20.52
CA LYS A 420 -28.61 9.46 -20.08
C LYS A 420 -28.63 9.94 -18.62
N ALA A 421 -27.77 9.35 -17.78
CA ALA A 421 -27.64 9.74 -16.39
C ALA A 421 -27.06 11.15 -16.24
N LEU A 422 -25.95 11.45 -16.95
CA LEU A 422 -25.34 12.78 -16.97
C LEU A 422 -26.28 13.81 -17.60
N LEU A 423 -26.81 13.55 -18.80
CA LEU A 423 -27.70 14.45 -19.52
C LEU A 423 -28.94 14.80 -18.69
N GLY A 424 -29.59 13.80 -18.08
CA GLY A 424 -30.74 14.01 -17.23
C GLY A 424 -30.42 14.71 -15.90
N ALA A 425 -29.20 14.56 -15.39
CA ALA A 425 -28.78 15.23 -14.16
C ALA A 425 -28.46 16.70 -14.42
N ILE A 426 -27.77 16.98 -15.52
CA ILE A 426 -27.43 18.33 -15.98
C ILE A 426 -28.71 19.11 -16.31
N SER A 427 -29.67 18.53 -17.03
CA SER A 427 -30.94 19.20 -17.34
C SER A 427 -31.69 19.60 -16.07
N ARG A 428 -31.68 18.72 -15.05
CA ARG A 428 -32.33 19.01 -13.76
C ARG A 428 -31.58 20.05 -12.94
N ALA A 429 -30.25 19.95 -12.87
CA ALA A 429 -29.43 20.85 -12.06
C ALA A 429 -29.32 22.26 -12.67
N PHE A 430 -29.10 22.35 -13.99
CA PHE A 430 -28.75 23.59 -14.66
C PHE A 430 -29.87 24.19 -15.50
N CYS A 431 -30.99 23.49 -15.73
CA CYS A 431 -32.11 24.01 -16.53
C CYS A 431 -33.42 24.06 -15.72
N ASN A 432 -33.34 24.46 -14.45
CA ASN A 432 -34.51 24.67 -13.56
C ASN A 432 -35.37 23.41 -13.35
N GLY A 433 -34.74 22.24 -13.16
CA GLY A 433 -35.44 21.02 -12.77
C GLY A 433 -36.17 20.28 -13.90
N ILE A 434 -36.09 20.76 -15.14
CA ILE A 434 -36.78 20.13 -16.28
C ILE A 434 -36.19 18.77 -16.66
N THR A 435 -37.03 17.92 -17.26
CA THR A 435 -36.55 16.63 -17.77
C THR A 435 -35.70 16.82 -19.02
N LEU A 436 -34.92 15.79 -19.37
CA LEU A 436 -34.15 15.81 -20.63
C LEU A 436 -35.06 15.91 -21.86
N TYR A 437 -36.26 15.33 -21.79
CA TYR A 437 -37.25 15.42 -22.87
C TYR A 437 -37.71 16.87 -23.07
N ASP A 438 -38.17 17.52 -22.00
CA ASP A 438 -38.63 18.92 -22.05
C ASP A 438 -37.50 19.87 -22.47
N TYR A 439 -36.27 19.57 -22.07
CA TYR A 439 -35.09 20.32 -22.52
C TYR A 439 -34.92 20.23 -24.04
N VAL A 440 -34.97 19.02 -24.61
CA VAL A 440 -34.84 18.81 -26.05
C VAL A 440 -36.00 19.45 -26.81
N GLU A 441 -37.22 19.35 -26.32
CA GLU A 441 -38.40 20.00 -26.91
C GLU A 441 -38.25 21.52 -26.92
N LYS A 442 -37.78 22.11 -25.82
CA LYS A 442 -37.46 23.55 -25.77
C LYS A 442 -36.38 23.95 -26.76
N CYS A 443 -35.29 23.18 -26.87
CA CYS A 443 -34.26 23.42 -27.89
C CYS A 443 -34.84 23.40 -29.30
N PHE A 444 -35.67 22.41 -29.60
CA PHE A 444 -36.33 22.29 -30.91
C PHE A 444 -37.22 23.52 -31.18
N ASN A 445 -38.01 23.93 -30.21
CA ASN A 445 -38.90 25.08 -30.35
C ASN A 445 -38.14 26.40 -30.53
N ILE A 446 -37.01 26.58 -29.85
CA ILE A 446 -36.13 27.74 -30.03
C ILE A 446 -35.54 27.75 -31.44
N LEU A 447 -35.05 26.61 -31.93
CA LEU A 447 -34.42 26.49 -33.24
C LEU A 447 -35.42 26.68 -34.39
N TYR A 448 -36.59 26.05 -34.31
CA TYR A 448 -37.56 26.01 -35.41
C TYR A 448 -38.55 27.19 -35.38
N TYR A 449 -39.08 27.53 -34.20
CA TYR A 449 -40.09 28.60 -34.06
C TYR A 449 -39.50 29.95 -33.64
N LYS A 450 -38.16 30.07 -33.53
CA LYS A 450 -37.45 31.32 -33.15
C LYS A 450 -37.99 31.97 -31.87
N ILE A 451 -38.44 31.16 -30.90
CA ILE A 451 -38.94 31.64 -29.61
C ILE A 451 -37.79 32.32 -28.85
N SER A 452 -38.01 33.55 -28.36
CA SER A 452 -37.02 34.40 -27.68
C SER A 452 -36.58 33.91 -26.28
N ASN A 453 -36.87 32.67 -25.92
CA ASN A 453 -36.52 32.12 -24.61
C ASN A 453 -35.09 31.57 -24.60
N SER A 454 -34.19 32.18 -23.84
CA SER A 454 -32.87 31.63 -23.56
C SER A 454 -32.95 30.48 -22.54
N LEU A 455 -32.21 29.40 -22.79
CA LEU A 455 -32.01 28.35 -21.79
C LEU A 455 -30.97 28.82 -20.77
N PRO A 456 -31.11 28.48 -19.47
CA PRO A 456 -30.11 28.86 -18.47
C PRO A 456 -28.74 28.20 -18.73
N CYS A 457 -28.74 26.98 -19.29
CA CYS A 457 -27.55 26.24 -19.69
C CYS A 457 -27.81 25.49 -21.00
N TYR A 458 -26.89 25.60 -21.96
CA TYR A 458 -26.86 24.77 -23.16
C TYR A 458 -26.06 23.49 -22.90
N ILE A 459 -26.71 22.35 -23.04
CA ILE A 459 -26.11 21.02 -22.91
C ILE A 459 -25.57 20.57 -24.27
N ARG A 460 -24.26 20.34 -24.34
CA ARG A 460 -23.56 19.78 -25.51
C ARG A 460 -23.14 18.35 -25.26
N ILE A 461 -23.14 17.56 -26.33
CA ILE A 461 -22.62 16.19 -26.32
C ILE A 461 -21.21 16.22 -26.91
N ASP A 462 -20.28 15.51 -26.28
CA ASP A 462 -18.95 15.30 -26.84
C ASP A 462 -19.03 14.73 -28.28
N ILE A 463 -18.30 15.35 -29.20
CA ILE A 463 -18.39 15.05 -30.63
C ILE A 463 -17.94 13.60 -30.91
N ALA A 464 -16.89 13.12 -30.24
CA ALA A 464 -16.42 11.75 -30.45
C ALA A 464 -17.47 10.73 -29.99
N HIS A 465 -18.15 11.01 -28.88
CA HIS A 465 -19.28 10.20 -28.41
C HIS A 465 -20.47 10.25 -29.36
N LEU A 466 -20.79 11.42 -29.91
CA LEU A 466 -21.86 11.57 -30.89
C LEU A 466 -21.56 10.79 -32.18
N VAL A 467 -20.34 10.91 -32.73
CA VAL A 467 -19.90 10.14 -33.90
C VAL A 467 -19.98 8.64 -33.62
N LYS A 468 -19.50 8.19 -32.45
CA LYS A 468 -19.59 6.79 -32.03
C LYS A 468 -21.04 6.31 -31.92
N LEU A 469 -21.97 7.16 -31.51
CA LEU A 469 -23.39 6.86 -31.45
C LEU A 469 -23.98 6.69 -32.86
N VAL A 470 -23.68 7.60 -33.77
CA VAL A 470 -24.15 7.54 -35.18
C VAL A 470 -23.65 6.26 -35.84
N CYS A 471 -22.37 5.91 -35.66
CA CYS A 471 -21.77 4.67 -36.15
C CYS A 471 -22.43 3.39 -35.60
N ARG A 472 -23.19 3.49 -34.50
CA ARG A 472 -23.88 2.39 -33.82
C ARG A 472 -25.40 2.44 -33.98
N TRP A 473 -25.93 3.29 -34.85
CA TRP A 473 -27.36 3.26 -35.18
C TRP A 473 -27.78 1.89 -35.68
N LYS A 474 -28.91 1.38 -35.19
CA LYS A 474 -29.37 0.01 -35.50
C LYS A 474 -29.48 -0.24 -37.00
N CYS A 475 -29.94 0.75 -37.77
CA CYS A 475 -30.04 0.69 -39.23
C CYS A 475 -28.68 0.69 -39.95
N LEU A 476 -27.59 1.11 -39.29
CA LEU A 476 -26.22 1.11 -39.81
C LEU A 476 -25.37 -0.02 -39.20
N THR A 477 -25.87 -0.71 -38.18
CA THR A 477 -25.13 -1.76 -37.48
C THR A 477 -25.21 -3.05 -38.29
N GLY A 478 -24.05 -3.69 -38.56
CA GLY A 478 -23.98 -4.89 -39.42
C GLY A 478 -23.90 -4.61 -40.92
N THR A 479 -24.11 -3.37 -41.36
CA THR A 479 -23.92 -2.99 -42.77
C THR A 479 -22.43 -2.99 -43.13
N THR A 480 -22.05 -3.70 -44.19
CA THR A 480 -20.68 -3.72 -44.74
C THR A 480 -20.38 -2.50 -45.62
N ASN A 481 -21.41 -1.73 -46.00
CA ASN A 481 -21.26 -0.53 -46.81
C ASN A 481 -20.67 0.63 -45.99
N TYR A 482 -19.35 0.75 -46.02
CA TYR A 482 -18.59 1.82 -45.37
C TYR A 482 -19.00 3.21 -45.86
N ARG A 483 -19.27 3.39 -47.16
CA ARG A 483 -19.65 4.68 -47.75
C ARG A 483 -20.96 5.21 -47.17
N LEU A 484 -21.92 4.32 -46.90
CA LEU A 484 -23.18 4.70 -46.29
C LEU A 484 -22.98 5.23 -44.86
N LYS A 485 -22.17 4.54 -44.06
CA LYS A 485 -21.83 4.99 -42.69
C LYS A 485 -21.10 6.32 -42.73
N GLU A 486 -20.12 6.45 -43.62
CA GLU A 486 -19.36 7.68 -43.81
C GLU A 486 -20.26 8.85 -44.22
N PHE A 487 -21.21 8.63 -45.13
CA PHE A 487 -22.19 9.64 -45.53
C PHE A 487 -22.97 10.19 -44.33
N TYR A 488 -23.60 9.33 -43.53
CA TYR A 488 -24.36 9.78 -42.35
C TYR A 488 -23.48 10.47 -41.30
N VAL A 489 -22.27 9.97 -41.05
CA VAL A 489 -21.32 10.62 -40.14
C VAL A 489 -20.96 12.02 -40.66
N ARG A 490 -20.69 12.17 -41.96
CA ARG A 490 -20.40 13.46 -42.58
C ARG A 490 -21.59 14.42 -42.49
N CYS A 491 -22.82 13.96 -42.74
CA CYS A 491 -24.03 14.77 -42.56
C CYS A 491 -24.19 15.26 -41.12
N VAL A 492 -23.99 14.39 -40.12
CA VAL A 492 -24.05 14.80 -38.71
C VAL A 492 -22.94 15.78 -38.37
N MET A 493 -21.73 15.58 -38.88
CA MET A 493 -20.62 16.53 -38.67
C MET A 493 -20.87 17.88 -39.33
N LEU A 494 -21.51 17.91 -40.51
CA LEU A 494 -21.95 19.15 -41.16
C LEU A 494 -22.98 19.87 -40.28
N LEU A 495 -23.99 19.16 -39.78
CA LEU A 495 -25.02 19.71 -38.89
C LEU A 495 -24.41 20.32 -37.61
N ILE A 496 -23.40 19.68 -37.02
CA ILE A 496 -22.71 20.19 -35.82
C ILE A 496 -21.93 21.49 -36.12
N ARG A 497 -21.41 21.63 -37.34
CA ARG A 497 -20.57 22.77 -37.75
C ARG A 497 -21.38 23.95 -38.27
N ALA A 498 -22.60 23.70 -38.75
CA ALA A 498 -23.51 24.73 -39.22
C ALA A 498 -23.88 25.70 -38.09
N ASN A 499 -23.94 26.99 -38.40
CA ASN A 499 -24.33 28.04 -37.45
C ASN A 499 -25.86 28.24 -37.39
N CYS A 500 -26.56 27.85 -38.44
CA CYS A 500 -28.03 27.88 -38.52
C CYS A 500 -28.57 26.69 -39.34
N LEU A 501 -29.88 26.44 -39.24
CA LEU A 501 -30.55 25.39 -40.03
C LEU A 501 -30.48 25.67 -41.53
N GLU A 502 -30.59 26.94 -41.94
CA GLU A 502 -30.49 27.35 -43.34
C GLU A 502 -29.11 27.03 -43.96
N GLU A 503 -28.02 27.15 -43.19
CA GLU A 503 -26.66 26.76 -43.63
C GLU A 503 -26.52 25.24 -43.79
N PHE A 504 -27.29 24.45 -43.04
CA PHE A 504 -27.28 23.00 -43.17
C PHE A 504 -28.14 22.48 -44.32
N GLU A 505 -29.24 23.20 -44.63
CA GLU A 505 -30.19 22.83 -45.69
C GLU A 505 -29.66 23.13 -47.10
N ASN A 506 -28.79 24.14 -47.25
CA ASN A 506 -28.16 24.55 -48.51
C ASN A 506 -26.75 23.95 -48.66
#